data_AF-A0A135WE08-F1
#
_entry.id   AF-A0A135WE08-F1
#
_cell.length_a   1.000
_cell.length_b   1.000
_cell.length_c   1.000
_cell.angle_alpha   90.00
_cell.angle_beta   90.00
_cell.angle_gamma   90.00
#
_symmetry.space_group_name_H-M   'P 1'
#
loop_
_entity.id
_entity.type
_entity.pdbx_description
1 polymer ?
#
loop_
_entity_poly.entity_id
_entity_poly.type
_entity_poly.pdbx_seq_one_letter_code
_entity_poly.pdbx_strand_id
1 'polypeptide(L)'
;MKNLIILSLLLLFCCTSKSQVQKNETQINIQTTLKNNNEVYITFTNKSNSSVEIKKPCMFNTYIKVQKDDEELNSLIRVKVDPACEYPVSYLNTNNSREYKFPFKINELYDLKEGEKYSMNVEYYIISNNKLVQKIVSDQYIFIWKN
;
A
#
# COMPACT_ATOMS: atom_id res chain seq x y z
N MET A 1 45.22 -61.92 12.15
CA MET A 1 44.03 -61.48 12.89
C MET A 1 43.91 -59.96 12.76
N LYS A 2 42.73 -59.51 12.32
CA LYS A 2 42.37 -58.13 12.01
C LYS A 2 42.33 -57.26 13.27
N ASN A 3 42.73 -56.00 13.16
CA ASN A 3 41.98 -54.89 13.77
C ASN A 3 42.32 -53.59 13.02
N LEU A 4 41.34 -53.17 12.22
CA LEU A 4 41.27 -51.90 11.51
C LEU A 4 40.54 -50.93 12.44
N ILE A 5 41.18 -49.84 12.87
CA ILE A 5 40.49 -48.72 13.53
C ILE A 5 40.64 -47.52 12.60
N ILE A 6 39.60 -47.27 11.81
CA ILE A 6 39.43 -46.04 11.03
C ILE A 6 38.82 -45.02 11.99
N LEU A 7 39.62 -44.06 12.45
CA LEU A 7 39.15 -42.93 13.24
C LEU A 7 38.72 -41.81 12.27
N SER A 8 37.44 -41.79 11.94
CA SER A 8 36.79 -40.69 11.22
C SER A 8 36.49 -39.55 12.19
N LEU A 9 37.27 -38.46 12.15
CA LEU A 9 36.96 -37.25 12.90
C LEU A 9 36.44 -36.14 11.97
N LEU A 10 35.11 -36.18 11.82
CA LEU A 10 34.17 -35.06 11.74
C LEU A 10 34.70 -33.70 11.23
N LEU A 11 34.39 -33.43 9.95
CA LEU A 11 34.25 -32.07 9.41
C LEU A 11 33.06 -31.40 10.12
N LEU A 12 33.36 -30.46 11.02
CA LEU A 12 32.39 -29.53 11.58
C LEU A 12 31.95 -28.56 10.49
N PHE A 13 30.95 -28.96 9.71
CA PHE A 13 30.12 -28.00 8.97
C PHE A 13 29.35 -27.17 9.99
N CYS A 14 29.91 -26.01 10.35
CA CYS A 14 29.16 -24.92 10.96
C CYS A 14 28.14 -24.43 9.91
N CYS A 15 26.98 -25.09 9.84
CA CYS A 15 25.78 -24.52 9.26
C CYS A 15 25.37 -23.34 10.13
N THR A 16 25.90 -22.15 9.83
CA THR A 16 25.26 -20.91 10.27
C THR A 16 23.95 -20.83 9.50
N SER A 17 22.87 -21.38 10.07
CA SER A 17 21.52 -21.04 9.65
C SER A 17 21.35 -19.56 9.95
N LYS A 18 21.67 -18.72 8.95
CA LYS A 18 21.18 -17.36 8.92
C LYS A 18 19.66 -17.48 8.91
N SER A 19 19.07 -17.37 10.09
CA SER A 19 17.64 -17.16 10.23
C SER A 19 17.35 -15.87 9.47
N GLN A 20 16.96 -15.98 8.20
CA GLN A 20 16.37 -14.88 7.46
C GLN A 20 15.13 -14.52 8.26
N VAL A 21 15.19 -13.41 9.00
CA VAL A 21 14.01 -12.76 9.54
C VAL A 21 13.22 -12.35 8.31
N GLN A 22 12.33 -13.24 7.87
CA GLN A 22 11.38 -12.96 6.80
C GLN A 22 10.47 -11.88 7.39
N LYS A 23 10.76 -10.63 7.04
CA LYS A 23 9.92 -9.49 7.40
C LYS A 23 8.60 -9.77 6.68
N ASN A 24 7.60 -10.25 7.42
CA ASN A 24 6.29 -10.56 6.87
C ASN A 24 5.70 -9.26 6.32
N GLU A 25 5.81 -9.05 5.02
CA GLU A 25 5.18 -7.94 4.33
C GLU A 25 3.66 -8.11 4.44
N THR A 26 2.98 -7.03 4.76
CA THR A 26 1.53 -7.03 4.85
C THR A 26 0.98 -7.19 3.43
N GLN A 27 0.24 -8.27 3.19
CA GLN A 27 -0.40 -8.52 1.90
C GLN A 27 -1.77 -7.85 1.90
N ILE A 28 -1.82 -6.62 1.40
CA ILE A 28 -3.04 -5.85 1.19
C ILE A 28 -3.15 -5.52 -0.29
N ASN A 29 -4.31 -5.74 -0.87
CA ASN A 29 -4.67 -5.18 -2.17
C ASN A 29 -5.46 -3.87 -1.96
N ILE A 30 -5.16 -2.86 -2.77
CA ILE A 30 -5.85 -1.57 -2.78
C ILE A 30 -6.51 -1.40 -4.14
N GLN A 31 -7.81 -1.08 -4.12
CA GLN A 31 -8.57 -0.67 -5.29
C GLN A 31 -9.08 0.75 -5.08
N THR A 32 -9.15 1.52 -6.15
CA THR A 32 -9.66 2.89 -6.12
C THR A 32 -10.81 3.04 -7.09
N THR A 33 -11.82 3.80 -6.69
CA THR A 33 -12.99 4.11 -7.52
C THR A 33 -13.38 5.57 -7.37
N LEU A 34 -14.03 6.12 -8.39
CA LEU A 34 -14.75 7.39 -8.29
C LEU A 34 -16.24 7.11 -8.11
N LYS A 35 -16.85 7.75 -7.12
CA LYS A 35 -18.31 7.76 -6.90
C LYS A 35 -18.82 9.19 -6.99
N ASN A 36 -20.09 9.38 -7.37
CA ASN A 36 -20.71 10.70 -7.53
C ASN A 36 -19.85 11.65 -8.39
N ASN A 37 -19.22 11.11 -9.43
CA ASN A 37 -18.31 11.74 -10.38
C ASN A 37 -16.99 12.33 -9.83
N ASN A 38 -16.90 12.72 -8.55
CA ASN A 38 -15.71 13.40 -8.02
C ASN A 38 -15.18 12.87 -6.69
N GLU A 39 -15.89 11.94 -6.03
CA GLU A 39 -15.51 11.44 -4.72
C GLU A 39 -14.63 10.20 -4.87
N VAL A 40 -13.43 10.26 -4.30
CA VAL A 40 -12.48 9.14 -4.37
C VAL A 40 -12.75 8.18 -3.22
N TYR A 41 -12.90 6.89 -3.54
CA TYR A 41 -13.06 5.81 -2.59
C TYR A 41 -11.92 4.81 -2.73
N ILE A 42 -11.36 4.40 -1.59
CA ILE A 42 -10.22 3.50 -1.50
C ILE A 42 -10.65 2.25 -0.73
N THR A 43 -10.58 1.10 -1.38
CA THR A 43 -10.95 -0.20 -0.81
C THR A 43 -9.70 -1.01 -0.52
N PHE A 44 -9.51 -1.34 0.74
CA PHE A 44 -8.46 -2.24 1.23
C PHE A 44 -9.01 -3.65 1.31
N THR A 45 -8.26 -4.63 0.83
CA THR A 45 -8.59 -6.05 0.98
C THR A 45 -7.40 -6.78 1.58
N ASN A 46 -7.59 -7.42 2.73
CA ASN A 46 -6.53 -8.18 3.37
C ASN A 46 -6.38 -9.55 2.70
N LYS A 47 -5.21 -9.79 2.10
CA LYS A 47 -4.83 -11.09 1.51
C LYS A 47 -3.82 -11.85 2.36
N SER A 48 -3.43 -11.30 3.51
CA SER A 48 -2.55 -11.94 4.48
C SER A 48 -3.29 -13.06 5.23
N ASN A 49 -2.53 -13.98 5.81
CA ASN A 49 -3.09 -15.07 6.64
C ASN A 49 -3.49 -14.63 8.06
N SER A 50 -3.24 -13.37 8.42
CA SER A 50 -3.57 -12.78 9.72
C SER A 50 -4.30 -11.45 9.57
N SER A 51 -4.95 -10.99 10.63
CA SER A 51 -5.51 -9.63 10.68
C SER A 51 -4.40 -8.58 10.50
N VAL A 52 -4.73 -7.49 9.80
CA VAL A 52 -3.80 -6.41 9.48
C VAL A 52 -4.35 -5.09 9.99
N GLU A 53 -3.47 -4.26 10.57
CA GLU A 53 -3.82 -2.90 10.92
C GLU A 53 -3.83 -2.05 9.65
N ILE A 54 -4.93 -1.33 9.42
CA ILE A 54 -5.07 -0.31 8.39
C ILE A 54 -5.47 1.00 9.05
N LYS A 55 -4.86 2.07 8.58
CA LYS A 55 -5.13 3.43 9.04
C LYS A 55 -5.98 4.17 8.02
N LYS A 56 -6.78 5.13 8.47
CA LYS A 56 -7.65 5.91 7.59
C LYS A 56 -6.81 6.62 6.51
N PRO A 57 -7.20 6.55 5.22
CA PRO A 57 -6.50 7.26 4.17
C PRO A 57 -6.61 8.77 4.30
N CYS A 58 -5.48 9.45 4.25
CA CYS A 58 -5.38 10.91 4.20
C CYS A 58 -4.04 11.34 3.60
N MET A 59 -3.83 12.64 3.39
CA MET A 59 -2.63 13.19 2.75
C MET A 59 -1.31 12.97 3.52
N PHE A 60 -1.35 12.39 4.72
CA PHE A 60 -0.15 11.93 5.44
C PHE A 60 0.35 10.57 4.97
N ASN A 61 -0.57 9.61 4.76
CA ASN A 61 -0.24 8.21 4.50
C ASN A 61 -0.72 7.73 3.13
N THR A 62 -1.34 8.61 2.34
CA THR A 62 -1.96 8.27 1.07
C THR A 62 -1.70 9.38 0.07
N TYR A 63 -1.25 9.02 -1.13
CA TYR A 63 -1.08 9.93 -2.25
C TYR A 63 -1.88 9.42 -3.45
N ILE A 64 -2.75 10.27 -3.99
CA ILE A 64 -3.51 9.98 -5.20
C ILE A 64 -2.72 10.55 -6.38
N LYS A 65 -2.34 9.70 -7.32
CA LYS A 65 -1.69 10.08 -8.57
C LYS A 65 -2.70 10.03 -9.69
N VAL A 66 -2.73 11.09 -10.51
CA VAL A 66 -3.53 11.14 -11.72
C VAL A 66 -2.61 11.38 -12.90
N GLN A 67 -2.86 10.64 -13.98
CA GLN A 67 -2.11 10.74 -15.21
C GLN A 67 -3.04 10.98 -16.40
N LYS A 68 -2.53 11.68 -17.39
CA LYS A 68 -3.13 11.85 -18.72
C LYS A 68 -2.06 11.53 -19.76
N ASP A 69 -2.38 10.68 -20.73
CA ASP A 69 -1.44 10.31 -21.81
C ASP A 69 -0.07 9.87 -21.26
N ASP A 70 -0.09 9.05 -20.20
CA ASP A 70 1.08 8.55 -19.44
C ASP A 70 1.93 9.60 -18.70
N GLU A 71 1.51 10.87 -18.68
CA GLU A 71 2.14 11.94 -17.90
C GLU A 71 1.41 12.19 -16.58
N GLU A 72 2.15 12.27 -15.46
CA GLU A 72 1.59 12.62 -14.14
C GLU A 72 1.20 14.10 -14.10
N LEU A 73 -0.04 14.37 -13.69
CA LEU A 73 -0.53 15.73 -13.49
C LEU A 73 0.03 16.32 -12.19
N ASN A 74 0.26 17.63 -12.17
CA ASN A 74 0.61 18.33 -10.94
C ASN A 74 -0.62 18.51 -10.06
N SER A 75 -0.50 18.18 -8.78
CA SER A 75 -1.56 18.47 -7.82
C SER A 75 -1.70 19.98 -7.59
N LEU A 76 -2.94 20.46 -7.49
CA LEU A 76 -3.30 21.85 -7.25
C LEU A 76 -3.04 22.29 -5.81
N ILE A 77 -2.99 21.35 -4.86
CA ILE A 77 -2.93 21.65 -3.44
C ILE A 77 -1.60 21.25 -2.82
N ARG A 78 -1.16 22.05 -1.85
CA ARG A 78 -0.13 21.67 -0.89
C ARG A 78 -0.79 21.53 0.47
N VAL A 79 -0.82 20.32 1.00
CA VAL A 79 -1.45 20.03 2.28
C VAL A 79 -0.39 20.01 3.38
N LYS A 80 -0.67 20.70 4.49
CA LYS A 80 0.13 20.56 5.69
C LYS A 80 -0.09 19.14 6.23
N VAL A 81 0.99 18.39 6.35
CA VAL A 81 0.95 17.03 6.85
C VAL A 81 0.54 17.02 8.32
N ASP A 82 -0.52 16.29 8.65
CA ASP A 82 -1.01 16.07 10.01
C ASP A 82 -1.15 14.56 10.28
N PRO A 83 -0.25 13.94 11.07
CA PRO A 83 -0.34 12.52 11.40
C PRO A 83 -1.64 12.13 12.10
N ALA A 84 -2.35 13.05 12.75
CA ALA A 84 -3.60 12.71 13.44
C ALA A 84 -4.70 12.25 12.47
N CYS A 85 -4.62 12.59 11.18
CA CYS A 85 -5.64 12.26 10.18
C CYS A 85 -5.77 10.76 9.89
N GLU A 86 -4.76 9.96 10.24
CA GLU A 86 -4.76 8.52 9.98
C GLU A 86 -5.54 7.71 11.03
N TYR A 87 -5.98 8.37 12.11
CA TYR A 87 -6.75 7.77 13.20
C TYR A 87 -8.27 7.92 13.02
N PRO A 88 -9.08 7.01 13.59
CA PRO A 88 -8.69 5.84 14.36
C PRO A 88 -8.13 4.71 13.47
N VAL A 89 -7.27 3.88 14.05
CA VAL A 89 -6.80 2.65 13.41
C VAL A 89 -7.93 1.64 13.29
N SER A 90 -7.84 0.75 12.31
CA SER A 90 -8.81 -0.27 12.01
C SER A 90 -8.11 -1.60 11.78
N TYR A 91 -8.72 -2.70 12.23
CA TYR A 91 -8.20 -4.04 11.96
C TYR A 91 -9.04 -4.71 10.89
N LEU A 92 -8.36 -5.23 9.86
CA LEU A 92 -8.99 -5.93 8.75
C LEU A 92 -8.64 -7.42 8.84
N ASN A 93 -9.63 -8.24 9.18
CA ASN A 93 -9.45 -9.69 9.24
C ASN A 93 -9.11 -10.28 7.87
N THR A 94 -8.55 -11.49 7.87
CA THR A 94 -8.19 -12.25 6.66
C THR A 94 -9.34 -12.29 5.66
N ASN A 95 -9.04 -11.99 4.39
CA ASN A 95 -9.99 -11.95 3.27
C ASN A 95 -11.14 -10.94 3.37
N ASN A 96 -11.20 -10.11 4.41
CA ASN A 96 -12.18 -9.03 4.48
C ASN A 96 -11.70 -7.81 3.69
N SER A 97 -12.67 -6.96 3.36
CA SER A 97 -12.44 -5.67 2.73
C SER A 97 -13.04 -4.53 3.54
N ARG A 98 -12.45 -3.35 3.43
CA ARG A 98 -12.99 -2.11 4.00
C ARG A 98 -12.75 -0.95 3.05
N GLU A 99 -13.80 -0.16 2.84
CA GLU A 99 -13.77 1.01 1.98
C GLU A 99 -13.73 2.29 2.83
N TYR A 100 -12.94 3.27 2.37
CA TYR A 100 -12.88 4.62 2.93
C TYR A 100 -13.11 5.65 1.83
N LYS A 101 -13.88 6.69 2.14
CA LYS A 101 -13.93 7.91 1.35
C LYS A 101 -12.67 8.73 1.64
N PHE A 102 -11.94 9.12 0.61
CA PHE A 102 -10.80 10.02 0.73
C PHE A 102 -11.30 11.45 1.07
N PRO A 103 -10.60 12.21 1.92
CA PRO A 103 -11.07 13.51 2.38
C PRO A 103 -11.18 14.59 1.29
N PHE A 104 -10.51 14.42 0.15
CA PHE A 104 -10.53 15.37 -0.96
C PHE A 104 -11.25 14.77 -2.17
N LYS A 105 -11.98 15.62 -2.88
CA LYS A 105 -12.52 15.29 -4.21
C LYS A 105 -11.41 15.37 -5.25
N ILE A 106 -11.54 14.61 -6.34
CA ILE A 106 -10.49 14.56 -7.36
C ILE A 106 -10.28 15.90 -8.08
N ASN A 107 -11.34 16.70 -8.25
CA ASN A 107 -11.29 18.04 -8.84
C ASN A 107 -10.79 19.14 -7.88
N GLU A 108 -10.67 18.84 -6.58
CA GLU A 108 -9.94 19.69 -5.64
C GLU A 108 -8.44 19.44 -5.73
N LEU A 109 -8.05 18.23 -6.16
CA LEU A 109 -6.66 17.79 -6.25
C LEU A 109 -6.02 18.11 -7.60
N TYR A 110 -6.79 18.08 -8.69
CA TYR A 110 -6.30 18.16 -10.07
C TYR A 110 -7.22 19.01 -10.93
N ASP A 111 -6.63 19.73 -11.90
CA ASP A 111 -7.37 20.42 -12.95
C ASP A 111 -7.71 19.41 -14.06
N LEU A 112 -8.98 19.02 -14.12
CA LEU A 112 -9.49 18.00 -15.03
C LEU A 112 -10.46 18.63 -16.03
N LYS A 113 -10.26 18.32 -17.32
CA LYS A 113 -11.09 18.82 -18.41
C LYS A 113 -12.17 17.81 -18.77
N GLU A 114 -13.38 18.31 -18.97
CA GLU A 114 -14.55 17.48 -19.28
C GLU A 114 -14.33 16.69 -20.57
N GLY A 115 -14.74 15.42 -20.56
CA GLY A 115 -14.63 14.51 -21.69
C GLY A 115 -13.24 13.92 -21.90
N GLU A 116 -12.22 14.36 -21.16
CA GLU A 116 -10.89 13.78 -21.25
C GLU A 116 -10.76 12.48 -20.45
N LYS A 117 -9.92 11.57 -20.96
CA LYS A 117 -9.59 10.30 -20.33
C LYS A 117 -8.39 10.49 -19.42
N TYR A 118 -8.50 9.96 -18.20
CA TYR A 118 -7.44 9.97 -17.21
C TYR A 118 -7.25 8.57 -16.64
N SER A 119 -6.14 8.40 -15.95
CA SER A 119 -5.93 7.24 -15.09
C SER A 119 -5.50 7.69 -13.70
N MET A 120 -5.85 6.90 -12.70
CA MET A 120 -5.55 7.18 -11.31
C MET A 120 -5.00 5.93 -10.63
N ASN A 121 -3.99 6.09 -9.80
CA ASN A 121 -3.55 5.09 -8.84
C ASN A 121 -3.34 5.73 -7.48
N VAL A 122 -3.42 4.91 -6.44
CA VAL A 122 -3.25 5.34 -5.06
C VAL A 122 -2.01 4.69 -4.49
N GLU A 123 -1.16 5.50 -3.89
CA GLU A 123 -0.01 5.05 -3.11
C GLU A 123 -0.36 5.17 -1.63
N TYR A 124 -0.35 4.05 -0.92
CA TYR A 124 -0.57 3.99 0.52
C TYR A 124 0.73 3.62 1.24
N TYR A 125 1.02 4.35 2.32
CA TYR A 125 2.28 4.29 3.04
C TYR A 125 2.04 3.79 4.46
N ILE A 126 2.56 2.60 4.76
CA ILE A 126 2.56 2.06 6.12
C ILE A 126 3.78 2.63 6.84
N ILE A 127 3.54 3.50 7.82
CA ILE A 127 4.56 4.17 8.62
C ILE A 127 4.52 3.61 10.05
N SER A 128 5.69 3.23 10.56
CA SER A 128 5.88 2.80 11.95
C SER A 128 7.14 3.45 12.52
N ASN A 129 7.06 3.99 13.74
CA ASN A 129 8.16 4.69 14.40
C ASN A 129 8.83 5.76 13.50
N ASN A 130 8.00 6.57 12.83
CA ASN A 130 8.40 7.62 11.89
C ASN A 130 9.27 7.13 10.71
N LYS A 131 9.21 5.84 10.38
CA LYS A 131 9.90 5.26 9.24
C LYS A 131 8.89 4.61 8.30
N LEU A 132 9.10 4.79 7.00
CA LEU A 132 8.37 4.05 5.99
C LEU A 132 8.70 2.56 6.12
N VAL A 133 7.68 1.74 6.39
CA VAL A 133 7.82 0.28 6.49
C VAL A 133 7.52 -0.37 5.15
N GLN A 134 6.46 0.08 4.49
CA GLN A 134 5.98 -0.48 3.24
C GLN A 134 5.19 0.58 2.46
N LYS A 135 5.35 0.58 1.13
CA LYS A 135 4.51 1.32 0.18
C LYS A 135 3.68 0.30 -0.58
N ILE A 136 2.37 0.51 -0.65
CA ILE A 136 1.43 -0.30 -1.42
C ILE A 136 0.86 0.59 -2.51
N VAL A 137 0.85 0.12 -3.75
CA VAL A 137 0.30 0.86 -4.89
C VAL A 137 -0.92 0.12 -5.40
N SER A 138 -2.02 0.83 -5.60
CA SER A 138 -3.23 0.26 -6.18
C SER A 138 -3.06 -0.12 -7.64
N ASP A 139 -3.95 -0.96 -8.13
CA ASP A 139 -4.18 -1.07 -9.57
C ASP A 139 -4.60 0.29 -10.16
N GLN A 140 -4.36 0.45 -11.47
CA GLN A 140 -4.74 1.65 -12.20
C GLN A 140 -6.26 1.67 -12.44
N TYR A 141 -6.90 2.79 -12.08
CA TYR A 141 -8.30 3.08 -12.34
C TYR A 141 -8.43 4.07 -13.50
N ILE A 142 -9.03 3.64 -14.60
CA ILE A 142 -9.22 4.47 -15.81
C ILE A 142 -10.61 5.09 -15.78
N PHE A 143 -10.70 6.39 -16.07
CA PHE A 143 -11.98 7.11 -16.09
C PHE A 143 -12.00 8.21 -17.15
N ILE A 144 -13.22 8.63 -17.54
CA ILE A 144 -13.46 9.84 -18.34
C ILE A 144 -14.07 10.87 -17.39
N TRP A 145 -13.50 12.08 -17.37
CA TRP A 145 -13.98 13.13 -16.49
C TRP A 145 -15.32 13.70 -16.96
N LYS A 146 -16.28 13.78 -16.04
CA LYS A 146 -17.63 14.32 -16.26
C LYS A 146 -17.98 15.21 -15.07
N ASN A 147 -18.20 16.50 -15.31
CA ASN A 147 -18.59 17.45 -14.26
C ASN A 147 -20.10 17.38 -13.99
#